data_AF-A0A6B2G492-F1
#
_entry.id   AF-A0A6B2G492-F1
#
_cell.length_a   1.000
_cell.length_b   1.000
_cell.length_c   1.000
_cell.angle_alpha   90.00
_cell.angle_beta   90.00
_cell.angle_gamma   90.00
#
_symmetry.space_group_name_H-M   'P 1'
#
loop_
_entity.id
_entity.type
_entity.pdbx_description
1 polymer ?
#
loop_
_entity_poly.entity_id
_entity_poly.type
_entity_poly.pdbx_seq_one_letter_code
_entity_poly.pdbx_strand_id
1 'polypeptide(L)'
;MKRLRLKIIRKKTHGDWSRTKMALIVDHGGYTVKIEHSTSQDPQLVQNCFCKSKSDHRSVYIGNQFNSLIDKASLYINHPIQKGFIVNWEYQKELWDYLFNSNEFEVLSSTKYFLF
;
A
#
# COMPACT_ATOMS: atom_id res chain seq x y z
N MET A 1 0.31 25.47 -15.11
CA MET A 1 -0.33 24.52 -14.17
C MET A 1 -1.49 23.84 -14.89
N LYS A 2 -1.30 22.61 -15.42
CA LYS A 2 -2.33 21.94 -16.24
C LYS A 2 -3.33 21.22 -15.32
N ARG A 3 -4.59 21.66 -15.33
CA ARG A 3 -5.70 21.01 -14.62
C ARG A 3 -6.08 19.74 -15.38
N LEU A 4 -5.74 18.58 -14.84
CA LEU A 4 -6.15 17.29 -15.38
C LEU A 4 -7.66 17.10 -15.14
N ARG A 5 -8.46 17.18 -16.21
CA ARG A 5 -9.86 16.71 -16.20
C ARG A 5 -9.84 15.19 -16.36
N LEU A 6 -10.11 14.46 -15.28
CA LEU A 6 -10.28 13.01 -15.31
C LEU A 6 -11.54 12.67 -16.13
N LYS A 7 -11.36 12.00 -17.27
CA LYS A 7 -12.45 11.30 -17.96
C LYS A 7 -12.63 9.95 -17.27
N ILE A 8 -13.75 9.78 -16.56
CA ILE A 8 -14.16 8.48 -16.03
C ILE A 8 -14.54 7.60 -17.21
N ILE A 9 -13.67 6.66 -17.60
CA ILE A 9 -14.01 5.61 -18.58
C ILE A 9 -14.67 4.46 -17.81
N ARG A 10 -16.00 4.42 -17.80
CA ARG A 10 -16.75 3.26 -17.29
C ARG A 10 -16.77 2.16 -18.35
N LYS A 11 -16.04 1.06 -18.15
CA LYS A 11 -16.33 -0.19 -18.87
C LYS A 11 -17.61 -0.79 -18.29
N LYS A 12 -18.62 -0.94 -19.13
CA LYS A 12 -19.94 -1.45 -18.78
C LYS A 12 -19.83 -2.98 -18.65
N THR A 13 -19.70 -3.48 -17.43
CA THR A 13 -19.88 -4.92 -17.15
C THR A 13 -21.35 -5.16 -16.87
N HIS A 14 -22.03 -5.90 -17.74
CA HIS A 14 -23.37 -6.43 -17.50
C HIS A 14 -23.28 -7.48 -16.39
N GLY A 15 -23.46 -7.05 -15.14
CA GLY A 15 -23.45 -7.91 -13.97
C GLY A 15 -24.26 -7.26 -12.87
N ASP A 16 -25.16 -8.03 -12.29
CA ASP A 16 -26.11 -7.66 -11.25
C ASP A 16 -25.47 -6.77 -10.14
N TRP A 17 -26.11 -5.63 -9.86
CA TRP A 17 -25.68 -4.65 -8.86
C TRP A 17 -26.00 -5.09 -7.42
N SER A 18 -26.67 -6.24 -7.25
CA SER A 18 -27.10 -6.77 -5.95
C SER A 18 -25.99 -7.44 -5.13
N ARG A 19 -24.84 -7.77 -5.72
CA ARG A 19 -23.67 -8.27 -4.97
C ARG A 19 -22.97 -7.10 -4.28
N THR A 20 -22.99 -7.08 -2.96
CA THR A 20 -22.21 -6.15 -2.13
C THR A 20 -20.74 -6.24 -2.56
N LYS A 21 -20.27 -5.25 -3.33
CA LYS A 21 -18.88 -5.22 -3.79
C LYS A 21 -18.01 -4.92 -2.58
N MET A 22 -17.34 -5.93 -2.06
CA MET A 22 -16.33 -5.78 -1.02
C MET A 22 -15.17 -4.96 -1.60
N ALA A 23 -14.90 -3.79 -1.01
CA ALA A 23 -13.76 -2.96 -1.39
C ALA A 23 -12.60 -3.23 -0.45
N LEU A 24 -11.37 -3.17 -0.95
CA LEU A 24 -10.18 -3.06 -0.12
C LEU A 24 -9.91 -1.56 0.09
N ILE A 25 -9.93 -1.11 1.33
CA ILE A 25 -9.69 0.28 1.73
C ILE A 25 -8.21 0.39 2.11
N VAL A 26 -7.54 1.41 1.58
CA VAL A 26 -6.14 1.71 1.90
C VAL A 26 -6.01 3.18 2.24
N ASP A 27 -5.62 3.46 3.48
CA ASP A 27 -5.36 4.82 3.99
C ASP A 27 -3.85 5.01 4.12
N HIS A 28 -3.29 5.91 3.30
CA HIS A 28 -1.86 6.17 3.22
C HIS A 28 -1.43 7.31 4.15
N GLY A 29 -0.88 6.95 5.31
CA GLY A 29 -0.15 7.88 6.16
C GLY A 29 1.33 7.97 5.81
N GLY A 30 1.99 9.03 6.29
CA GLY A 30 3.44 9.21 6.11
C GLY A 30 4.28 8.13 6.78
N TYR A 31 3.81 7.63 7.93
CA TYR A 31 4.49 6.62 8.73
C TYR A 31 3.84 5.23 8.62
N THR A 32 2.51 5.17 8.44
CA THR A 32 1.75 3.91 8.47
C THR A 32 0.71 3.91 7.37
N VAL A 33 0.51 2.76 6.75
CA VAL A 33 -0.62 2.45 5.87
C VAL A 33 -1.61 1.61 6.67
N LYS A 34 -2.88 1.98 6.63
CA LYS A 34 -3.97 1.15 7.14
C LYS A 34 -4.63 0.47 5.96
N ILE A 35 -4.82 -0.85 6.02
CA ILE A 35 -5.33 -1.63 4.91
C ILE A 35 -6.29 -2.68 5.42
N GLU A 36 -7.50 -2.73 4.85
CA GLU A 36 -8.52 -3.72 5.22
C GLU A 36 -9.73 -3.72 4.28
N HIS A 37 -10.50 -4.81 4.27
CA HIS A 37 -11.79 -4.86 3.60
C HIS A 37 -12.82 -3.91 4.23
N SER A 38 -13.68 -3.33 3.39
CA SER A 38 -14.70 -2.35 3.78
C SER A 38 -15.71 -2.83 4.81
N THR A 39 -15.76 -4.14 5.06
CA THR A 39 -16.66 -4.77 6.02
C THR A 39 -16.00 -5.05 7.37
N SER A 40 -14.67 -4.95 7.48
CA SER A 40 -13.95 -5.18 8.73
C SER A 40 -13.81 -3.88 9.53
N GLN A 41 -13.76 -4.03 10.85
CA GLN A 41 -13.66 -2.93 11.81
C GLN A 41 -12.22 -2.70 12.27
N ASP A 42 -11.34 -3.68 12.08
CA ASP A 42 -9.99 -3.70 12.61
C ASP A 42 -8.97 -3.69 11.47
N PRO A 43 -8.49 -2.50 11.06
CA PRO A 43 -7.58 -2.43 9.94
C PRO A 43 -6.17 -2.88 10.31
N GLN A 44 -5.53 -3.62 9.40
CA GLN A 44 -4.13 -3.95 9.54
C GLN A 44 -3.26 -2.70 9.39
N LEU A 45 -2.30 -2.55 10.29
CA LEU A 45 -1.32 -1.47 10.28
C LEU A 45 -0.02 -1.96 9.67
N VAL A 46 0.39 -1.35 8.56
CA VAL A 46 1.66 -1.64 7.89
C VAL A 46 2.55 -0.40 7.91
N GLN A 47 3.82 -0.54 8.27
CA GLN A 47 4.76 0.57 8.20
C GLN A 47 4.89 1.08 6.75
N ASN A 48 4.79 2.39 6.57
CA ASN A 48 5.04 3.01 5.27
C ASN A 48 6.55 3.25 5.11
N CYS A 49 7.33 2.18 5.03
CA CYS A 49 8.77 2.28 4.95
C CYS A 49 9.42 1.21 4.07
N PHE A 50 10.58 1.60 3.56
CA PHE A 50 11.52 0.76 2.84
C PHE A 50 12.84 0.75 3.62
N CYS A 51 13.24 -0.42 4.10
CA CYS A 51 14.37 -0.58 5.01
C CYS A 51 15.50 -1.38 4.35
N LYS A 52 16.75 -0.93 4.49
CA LYS A 52 17.94 -1.68 4.08
C LYS A 52 18.83 -1.96 5.28
N SER A 53 19.48 -3.13 5.32
CA SER A 53 20.49 -3.39 6.32
C SER A 53 21.78 -2.59 6.06
N LYS A 54 22.39 -2.09 7.14
CA LYS A 54 23.71 -1.43 7.14
C LYS A 54 24.83 -2.43 6.89
N SER A 55 24.71 -3.65 7.42
CA SER A 55 25.73 -4.69 7.33
C SER A 55 25.58 -5.56 6.08
N ASP A 56 24.35 -5.79 5.63
CA ASP A 56 24.06 -6.53 4.40
C ASP A 56 23.23 -5.68 3.44
N HIS A 57 23.90 -5.02 2.50
CA HIS A 57 23.25 -4.15 1.53
C HIS A 57 22.28 -4.86 0.57
N ARG A 58 22.30 -6.20 0.51
CA ARG A 58 21.35 -6.97 -0.31
C ARG A 58 20.03 -7.21 0.42
N SER A 59 20.03 -7.14 1.75
CA SER A 59 18.83 -7.32 2.56
C SER A 59 17.95 -6.08 2.53
N VAL A 60 16.75 -6.26 1.97
CA VAL A 60 15.69 -5.26 1.87
C VAL A 60 14.47 -5.75 2.63
N TYR A 61 13.86 -4.87 3.41
CA TYR A 61 12.65 -5.14 4.18
C TYR A 61 11.62 -4.07 3.90
N ILE A 62 10.43 -4.49 3.50
CA ILE A 62 9.31 -3.64 3.11
C ILE A 62 8.24 -3.72 4.18
N GLY A 63 7.69 -2.56 4.58
CA GLY A 63 6.63 -2.48 5.56
C GLY A 63 6.97 -3.19 6.86
N ASN A 64 6.15 -4.16 7.29
CA ASN A 64 6.33 -4.83 8.57
C ASN A 64 7.40 -5.94 8.58
N GLN A 65 8.04 -6.23 7.45
CA GLN A 65 9.03 -7.33 7.35
C GLN A 65 10.21 -7.15 8.31
N PHE A 66 10.59 -5.91 8.65
CA PHE A 66 11.72 -5.67 9.57
C PHE A 66 11.35 -5.93 11.04
N ASN A 67 10.07 -6.15 11.38
CA ASN A 67 9.65 -6.35 12.76
C ASN A 67 10.22 -7.62 13.39
N SER A 68 10.50 -8.64 12.57
CA SER A 68 11.10 -9.92 12.97
C SER A 68 12.62 -9.84 13.19
N LEU A 69 13.26 -8.73 12.82
CA LEU A 69 14.69 -8.56 13.00
C LEU A 69 15.04 -8.31 14.47
N ILE A 70 16.11 -8.97 14.92
CA ILE A 70 16.66 -8.82 16.26
C ILE A 70 17.33 -7.45 16.39
N ASP A 71 18.17 -7.08 15.41
CA ASP A 71 18.84 -5.78 15.36
C ASP A 71 18.17 -4.84 14.34
N LYS A 72 17.40 -3.89 14.87
CA LYS A 72 16.74 -2.83 14.09
C LYS A 72 17.58 -1.54 14.03
N ALA A 73 18.58 -1.38 14.90
CA ALA A 73 19.45 -0.20 14.93
C ALA A 73 20.39 -0.15 13.72
N SER A 74 20.69 -1.33 13.16
CA SER A 74 21.48 -1.49 11.96
C SER A 74 20.68 -1.34 10.65
N LEU A 75 19.52 -0.68 10.67
CA LEU A 75 18.73 -0.41 9.47
C LEU A 75 18.83 1.04 9.00
N TYR A 76 18.81 1.24 7.69
CA TYR A 76 18.47 2.50 7.04
C TYR A 76 16.99 2.48 6.67
N ILE A 77 16.18 3.29 7.35
CA ILE A 77 14.73 3.38 7.15
C ILE A 77 14.41 4.57 6.23
N ASN A 78 13.71 4.32 5.14
CA ASN A 78 13.23 5.35 4.22
C ASN A 78 11.70 5.38 4.22
N HIS A 79 11.13 6.55 4.48
CA HIS A 79 9.70 6.80 4.32
C HIS A 79 9.46 7.46 2.94
N PRO A 80 8.63 6.86 2.07
CA PRO A 80 8.36 7.39 0.73
C PRO A 80 7.47 8.63 0.74
N ILE A 81 6.80 8.91 1.87
CA ILE A 81 5.97 10.10 2.06
C ILE A 81 6.60 11.01 3.11
N GLN A 82 6.80 12.28 2.76
CA GLN A 82 7.27 13.31 3.66
C GLN A 82 6.40 14.56 3.51
N LYS A 83 5.99 15.14 4.65
CA LYS A 83 5.12 16.34 4.68
C LYS A 83 3.85 16.22 3.84
N GLY A 84 3.30 15.01 3.70
CA GLY A 84 2.11 14.72 2.91
C GLY A 84 2.35 14.52 1.40
N PHE A 85 3.60 14.54 0.94
CA PHE A 85 3.96 14.33 -0.46
C PHE A 85 4.74 13.02 -0.63
N ILE A 86 4.46 12.28 -1.69
CA ILE A 86 5.30 11.16 -2.10
C ILE A 86 6.60 11.73 -2.65
N VAL A 87 7.70 11.51 -1.93
CA VAL A 87 9.05 11.97 -2.29
C VAL A 87 9.86 10.88 -3.01
N ASN A 88 9.46 9.62 -2.90
CA ASN A 88 10.07 8.50 -3.60
C ASN A 88 8.97 7.55 -4.09
N TRP A 89 8.71 7.58 -5.39
CA TRP A 89 7.62 6.80 -6.00
C TRP A 89 7.98 5.32 -6.10
N GLU A 90 9.24 5.00 -6.36
CA GLU A 90 9.74 3.64 -6.47
C GLU A 90 9.51 2.87 -5.16
N TYR A 91 9.83 3.47 -4.02
CA TYR A 91 9.61 2.88 -2.70
C TYR A 91 8.12 2.76 -2.36
N GLN A 92 7.30 3.76 -2.72
CA GLN A 92 5.85 3.69 -2.53
C GLN A 92 5.24 2.54 -3.34
N LYS A 93 5.66 2.39 -4.61
CA LYS A 93 5.21 1.31 -5.49
C LYS A 93 5.60 -0.05 -4.92
N GLU A 94 6.83 -0.19 -4.42
CA GLU A 94 7.31 -1.46 -3.87
C GLU A 94 6.54 -1.86 -2.60
N LEU A 95 6.18 -0.89 -1.76
CA LEU A 95 5.26 -1.11 -0.63
C LEU A 95 3.87 -1.56 -1.11
N TRP A 96 3.33 -0.95 -2.16
CA TRP A 96 2.05 -1.36 -2.73
C TRP A 96 2.10 -2.78 -3.30
N ASP A 97 3.17 -3.12 -4.02
CA ASP A 97 3.38 -4.47 -4.52
C ASP A 97 3.43 -5.46 -3.35
N TYR A 98 4.10 -5.13 -2.23
CA TYR A 98 4.08 -5.93 -1.01
C TYR A 98 2.67 -6.07 -0.42
N LEU A 99 1.92 -4.97 -0.28
CA LEU A 99 0.58 -4.97 0.30
C LEU A 99 -0.41 -5.81 -0.52
N PHE A 100 -0.44 -5.58 -1.84
CA PHE A 100 -1.44 -6.19 -2.73
C PHE A 100 -1.08 -7.60 -3.21
N ASN A 101 0.17 -8.05 -3.02
CA ASN A 101 0.58 -9.42 -3.28
C ASN A 101 0.59 -10.29 -2.01
N SER A 102 0.28 -9.72 -0.84
CA SER A 102 0.11 -10.52 0.36
C SER A 102 -1.14 -11.39 0.23
N ASN A 103 -1.05 -12.66 0.64
CA ASN A 103 -2.20 -13.57 0.67
C ASN A 103 -3.25 -13.17 1.72
N GLU A 104 -2.97 -12.14 2.51
CA GLU A 104 -3.84 -11.62 3.57
C GLU A 104 -5.02 -10.82 3.01
N PHE A 105 -4.86 -10.20 1.83
CA PHE A 105 -5.92 -9.42 1.18
C PHE A 105 -6.27 -10.03 -0.18
N GLU A 106 -7.38 -10.76 -0.25
CA GLU A 106 -7.89 -11.26 -1.54
C GLU A 106 -8.42 -10.10 -2.39
N VAL A 107 -7.55 -9.55 -3.24
CA VAL A 107 -7.96 -8.58 -4.26
C VAL A 107 -8.48 -9.37 -5.46
N LEU A 108 -9.80 -9.48 -5.58
CA LEU A 108 -10.44 -10.01 -6.79
C LEU A 108 -9.90 -9.26 -8.00
N SER A 109 -9.29 -10.00 -8.95
CA SER A 109 -8.51 -9.46 -10.07
C SER A 109 -9.24 -8.42 -10.94
N SER A 110 -10.56 -8.36 -10.80
CA SER A 110 -11.44 -7.57 -11.66
C SER A 110 -11.64 -6.12 -11.21
N THR A 111 -11.27 -5.73 -9.98
CA THR A 111 -11.56 -4.36 -9.50
C THR A 111 -10.51 -3.84 -8.51
N LYS A 112 -9.59 -3.00 -8.99
CA LYS A 112 -8.66 -2.22 -8.16
C LYS A 112 -9.07 -0.75 -8.24
N TYR A 113 -9.53 -0.17 -7.13
CA TYR A 113 -9.77 1.27 -7.03
C TYR A 113 -8.69 1.87 -6.13
N PHE A 114 -7.92 2.80 -6.69
CA PHE A 114 -7.00 3.65 -5.92
C PHE A 114 -7.71 4.97 -5.65
N LEU A 115 -7.85 5.32 -4.37
CA LEU A 115 -8.21 6.67 -3.96
C LEU A 115 -6.89 7.35 -3.57
N PHE A 116 -6.50 8.39 -4.33
CA PHE A 116 -5.43 9.32 -3.98
C PHE A 116 -6.07 10.61 -3.47
#